data_AF-R6I4L5-F1
#
_entry.id   AF-R6I4L5-F1
#
_cell.length_a   1.000
_cell.length_b   1.000
_cell.length_c   1.000
_cell.angle_alpha   90.00
_cell.angle_beta   90.00
_cell.angle_gamma   90.00
#
_symmetry.space_group_name_H-M   'P 1'
#
loop_
_entity.id
_entity.type
_entity.pdbx_description
1 polymer ?
#
loop_
_entity_poly.entity_id
_entity_poly.type
_entity_poly.pdbx_seq_one_letter_code
_entity_poly.pdbx_strand_id
1 'polypeptide(L)'
;MVSKNQWRAIAIVLAVVLLLAAFMTGLTGIADGISPVGDVREDYVSFKKELDALSDNEKALADGKAEYDEKKAAYDEQKAAYDEKYKQYEAADKKYNEDVLSYNQQLIAYNVGKNRFNSSGAQSAVSSGRAQLDSGWASYNEGKAAYDQLLSAISELEAKHIPHWMALKIVGGKVGIDLTDSYISDMKAQLDSAYAQLQQGESGLTQAQQQIDSAQAQLSGMKQEIESGPAKLDADGQSVADTKAELDKEKEALDAKAEELSVYEDIAEKVERSRESLIDEGYGTSDSTTAELLSSAGKHESALHMDYLKALISFIITYAAHLLAVAAAAAALILLAKKQDSLAFKLAALGAALGAVSVIASLIYGDIDTLAFAAAVLAALGVGLSIGISSEE
;
A
#
# COMPACT_ATOMS: atom_id res chain seq x y z
N MET A 1 -15.72 -15.58 95.64
CA MET A 1 -14.87 -14.38 95.43
C MET A 1 -13.49 -14.88 95.02
N VAL A 2 -12.99 -14.42 93.87
CA VAL A 2 -11.70 -14.83 93.31
C VAL A 2 -10.58 -14.02 94.00
N SER A 3 -9.46 -14.64 94.37
CA SER A 3 -8.36 -13.95 95.10
C SER A 3 -7.48 -13.10 94.17
N LYS A 4 -6.75 -12.11 94.72
CA LYS A 4 -5.82 -11.26 93.95
C LYS A 4 -4.79 -12.09 93.16
N ASN A 5 -4.29 -13.19 93.74
CA ASN A 5 -3.36 -14.11 93.09
C ASN A 5 -3.99 -14.89 91.93
N GLN A 6 -5.26 -15.27 92.06
CA GLN A 6 -6.00 -15.91 90.96
C GLN A 6 -6.27 -14.92 89.82
N TRP A 7 -6.62 -13.68 90.13
CA TRP A 7 -6.78 -12.62 89.13
C TRP A 7 -5.48 -12.32 88.38
N ARG A 8 -4.34 -12.28 89.07
CA ARG A 8 -3.01 -12.11 88.46
C ARG A 8 -2.67 -13.24 87.49
N ALA A 9 -2.85 -14.50 87.91
CA ALA A 9 -2.56 -15.65 87.06
C ALA A 9 -3.46 -15.69 85.82
N ILE A 10 -4.75 -15.39 85.98
CA ILE A 10 -5.71 -15.29 84.87
C ILE A 10 -5.30 -14.17 83.91
N ALA A 11 -4.93 -12.99 84.41
CA ALA A 11 -4.53 -11.85 83.58
C ALA A 11 -3.26 -12.15 82.75
N ILE A 12 -2.25 -12.79 83.34
CA ILE A 12 -1.01 -13.15 82.63
C ILE A 12 -1.25 -14.24 81.59
N VAL A 13 -2.03 -15.28 81.91
CA VAL A 13 -2.35 -16.36 80.97
C VAL A 13 -3.16 -15.81 79.79
N LEU A 14 -4.15 -14.96 80.05
CA LEU A 14 -4.91 -14.29 78.99
C LEU A 14 -4.03 -13.36 78.16
N ALA A 15 -3.09 -12.62 78.78
CA ALA A 15 -2.14 -11.78 78.06
C ALA A 15 -1.24 -12.58 77.11
N VAL A 16 -0.76 -13.77 77.52
CA VAL A 16 0.04 -14.66 76.66
C VAL A 16 -0.78 -15.23 75.50
N VAL A 17 -2.01 -15.69 75.77
CA VAL A 17 -2.92 -16.20 74.72
C VAL A 17 -3.25 -15.10 73.71
N LEU A 18 -3.55 -13.90 74.19
CA LEU A 18 -3.83 -12.75 73.32
C LEU A 18 -2.59 -12.25 72.60
N LEU A 19 -1.39 -12.36 73.17
CA LEU A 19 -0.13 -12.06 72.48
C LEU A 19 0.14 -13.03 71.33
N LEU A 20 -0.08 -14.33 71.54
CA LEU A 20 0.04 -15.33 70.49
C LEU A 20 -1.00 -15.12 69.39
N ALA A 21 -2.24 -14.81 69.78
CA ALA A 21 -3.29 -14.46 68.82
C ALA A 21 -2.96 -13.16 68.07
N ALA A 22 -2.47 -12.11 68.74
CA ALA A 22 -2.05 -10.83 68.15
C ALA A 22 -0.84 -10.98 67.21
N PHE A 23 0.09 -11.90 67.51
CA PHE A 23 1.21 -12.22 66.65
C PHE A 23 0.78 -12.98 65.38
N MET A 24 -0.10 -13.98 65.53
CA MET A 24 -0.65 -14.75 64.42
C MET A 24 -1.54 -13.88 63.51
N THR A 25 -2.38 -13.02 64.11
CA THR A 25 -3.22 -12.06 63.38
C THR A 25 -2.40 -10.92 62.77
N GLY A 26 -1.31 -10.49 63.41
CA GLY A 26 -0.36 -9.55 62.82
C GLY A 26 0.31 -10.08 61.55
N LEU A 27 0.56 -11.40 61.45
CA LEU A 27 1.11 -12.03 60.24
C LEU A 27 0.06 -12.18 59.13
N THR A 28 -1.20 -12.46 59.46
CA THR A 28 -2.29 -12.56 58.47
C THR A 28 -2.81 -11.19 58.03
N GLY A 29 -2.79 -10.19 58.91
CA GLY A 29 -3.14 -8.79 58.63
C GLY A 29 -2.15 -8.09 57.68
N ILE A 30 -0.94 -8.62 57.50
CA ILE A 30 -0.05 -8.21 56.39
C ILE A 30 -0.67 -8.60 55.06
N ALA A 31 -1.31 -9.77 54.96
CA ALA A 31 -1.94 -10.21 53.71
C ALA A 31 -3.24 -9.42 53.43
N ASP A 32 -4.06 -9.17 54.45
CA ASP A 32 -5.36 -8.48 54.31
C ASP A 32 -5.21 -6.95 54.24
N GLY A 33 -4.34 -6.33 55.04
CA GLY A 33 -4.12 -4.88 55.07
C GLY A 33 -3.26 -4.35 53.92
N ILE A 34 -2.58 -5.23 53.16
CA ILE A 34 -1.95 -4.87 51.89
C ILE A 34 -3.01 -4.65 50.80
N SER A 35 -4.20 -5.28 50.90
CA SER A 35 -5.22 -5.21 49.84
C SER A 35 -5.76 -3.78 49.63
N PRO A 36 -6.19 -3.02 50.66
CA PRO A 36 -6.70 -1.65 50.47
C PRO A 36 -5.62 -0.67 49.98
N VAL A 37 -4.38 -0.83 50.44
CA VAL A 37 -3.24 -0.04 49.94
C VAL A 37 -2.90 -0.44 48.51
N GLY A 38 -3.07 -1.71 48.16
CA GLY A 38 -2.91 -2.26 46.83
C GLY A 38 -3.91 -1.67 45.84
N ASP A 39 -5.20 -1.63 46.20
CA ASP A 39 -6.27 -1.10 45.36
C ASP A 39 -6.08 0.41 45.09
N VAL A 40 -5.86 1.21 46.15
CA VAL A 40 -5.62 2.66 46.01
C VAL A 40 -4.32 2.96 45.26
N ARG A 41 -3.31 2.09 45.39
CA ARG A 41 -2.08 2.18 44.61
C ARG A 41 -2.33 1.88 43.14
N GLU A 42 -3.11 0.85 42.84
CA GLU A 42 -3.43 0.46 41.46
C GLU A 42 -4.19 1.57 40.75
N ASP A 43 -5.20 2.16 41.40
CA ASP A 43 -5.95 3.32 40.90
C ASP A 43 -5.06 4.54 40.63
N TYR A 44 -4.16 4.87 41.57
CA TYR A 44 -3.20 5.95 41.37
C TYR A 44 -2.24 5.67 40.21
N VAL A 45 -1.68 4.46 40.14
CA VAL A 45 -0.66 4.10 39.14
C VAL A 45 -1.27 3.99 37.74
N SER A 46 -2.47 3.45 37.60
CA SER A 46 -3.18 3.34 36.31
C SER A 46 -3.50 4.74 35.77
N PHE A 47 -4.14 5.58 36.59
CA PHE A 47 -4.52 6.94 36.20
C PHE A 47 -3.30 7.82 35.89
N LYS A 48 -2.25 7.76 36.71
CA LYS A 48 -1.01 8.47 36.44
C LYS A 48 -0.40 8.05 35.09
N LYS A 49 -0.39 6.75 34.80
CA LYS A 49 0.15 6.23 33.54
C LYS A 49 -0.62 6.74 32.32
N GLU A 50 -1.94 6.85 32.42
CA GLU A 50 -2.77 7.43 31.35
C GLU A 50 -2.49 8.92 31.16
N LEU A 51 -2.35 9.67 32.24
CA LEU A 51 -2.03 11.10 32.21
C LEU A 51 -0.63 11.38 31.63
N ASP A 52 0.37 10.62 32.08
CA ASP A 52 1.74 10.69 31.58
C ASP A 52 1.77 10.34 30.09
N ALA A 53 1.04 9.30 29.66
CA ALA A 53 0.95 8.91 28.26
C ALA A 53 0.29 10.00 27.38
N LEU A 54 -0.78 10.64 27.85
CA LEU A 54 -1.40 11.77 27.13
C LEU A 54 -0.43 12.95 27.01
N SER A 55 0.25 13.30 28.11
CA SER A 55 1.24 14.38 28.14
C SER A 55 2.40 14.12 27.18
N ASP A 56 2.95 12.91 27.19
CA ASP A 56 4.05 12.51 26.32
C ASP A 56 3.64 12.50 24.83
N ASN A 57 2.45 11.98 24.52
CA ASN A 57 1.92 11.95 23.15
C ASN A 57 1.60 13.37 22.62
N GLU A 58 0.98 14.23 23.42
CA GLU A 58 0.72 15.64 23.06
C GLU A 58 2.02 16.38 22.76
N LYS A 59 3.04 16.16 23.60
CA LYS A 59 4.36 16.73 23.35
C LYS A 59 4.98 16.20 22.06
N ALA A 60 4.89 14.89 21.82
CA ALA A 60 5.37 14.29 20.57
C ALA A 60 4.66 14.86 19.34
N LEU A 61 3.35 15.14 19.42
CA LEU A 61 2.62 15.83 18.34
C LEU A 61 3.13 17.24 18.10
N ALA A 62 3.29 18.03 19.17
CA ALA A 62 3.76 19.40 19.07
C ALA A 62 5.17 19.47 18.48
N ASP A 63 6.07 18.63 18.97
CA ASP A 63 7.47 18.56 18.53
C ASP A 63 7.57 18.03 17.08
N GLY A 64 6.72 17.05 16.71
CA GLY A 64 6.73 16.40 15.38
C GLY A 64 5.92 17.10 14.30
N LYS A 65 5.04 18.06 14.63
CA LYS A 65 4.09 18.71 13.71
C LYS A 65 4.78 19.28 12.47
N ALA A 66 5.86 20.02 12.68
CA ALA A 66 6.59 20.68 11.59
C ALA A 66 7.23 19.66 10.64
N GLU A 67 7.82 18.59 11.18
CA GLU A 67 8.42 17.51 10.38
C GLU A 67 7.35 16.73 9.60
N TYR A 68 6.21 16.43 10.24
CA TYR A 68 5.07 15.80 9.57
C TYR A 68 4.57 16.65 8.41
N ASP A 69 4.33 17.95 8.62
CA ASP A 69 3.82 18.86 7.59
C ASP A 69 4.78 18.93 6.38
N GLU A 70 6.09 19.00 6.63
CA GLU A 70 7.12 18.98 5.59
C GLU A 70 7.13 17.65 4.82
N LYS A 71 7.16 16.52 5.53
CA LYS A 71 7.12 15.19 4.91
C LYS A 71 5.83 14.96 4.12
N LYS A 72 4.69 15.43 4.64
CA LYS A 72 3.38 15.31 4.01
C LYS A 72 3.32 16.11 2.72
N ALA A 73 3.84 17.34 2.71
CA ALA A 73 3.95 18.15 1.50
C ALA A 73 4.85 17.47 0.45
N ALA A 74 6.00 16.93 0.86
CA ALA A 74 6.90 16.20 -0.02
C ALA A 74 6.28 14.88 -0.56
N TYR A 75 5.50 14.18 0.27
CA TYR A 75 4.73 13.01 -0.16
C TYR A 75 3.68 13.39 -1.20
N ASP A 76 2.90 14.44 -0.96
CA ASP A 76 1.84 14.87 -1.87
C ASP A 76 2.40 15.31 -3.23
N GLU A 77 3.53 16.02 -3.23
CA GLU A 77 4.23 16.41 -4.47
C GLU A 77 4.72 15.19 -5.25
N GLN A 78 5.36 14.23 -4.58
CA GLN A 78 5.84 13.00 -5.23
C GLN A 78 4.69 12.13 -5.72
N LYS A 79 3.59 12.06 -4.96
CA LYS A 79 2.39 11.33 -5.34
C LYS A 79 1.75 11.93 -6.59
N ALA A 80 1.69 13.26 -6.70
CA ALA A 80 1.20 13.93 -7.89
C ALA A 80 2.10 13.68 -9.11
N ALA A 81 3.43 13.70 -8.93
CA ALA A 81 4.39 13.38 -9.99
C ALA A 81 4.27 11.92 -10.46
N TYR A 82 4.15 10.98 -9.51
CA TYR A 82 3.91 9.56 -9.78
C TYR A 82 2.61 9.35 -10.56
N ASP A 83 1.50 9.94 -10.11
CA ASP A 83 0.20 9.79 -10.76
C ASP A 83 0.23 10.31 -12.20
N GLU A 84 0.96 11.40 -12.47
CA GLU A 84 1.12 11.93 -13.82
C GLU A 84 2.00 11.03 -14.70
N LYS A 85 3.12 10.55 -14.16
CA LYS A 85 4.01 9.60 -14.86
C LYS A 85 3.29 8.28 -15.15
N TYR A 86 2.42 7.81 -14.25
CA TYR A 86 1.60 6.62 -14.44
C TYR A 86 0.64 6.77 -15.62
N LYS A 87 -0.04 7.92 -15.77
CA LYS A 87 -0.90 8.19 -16.95
C LYS A 87 -0.12 8.16 -18.25
N GLN A 88 1.11 8.70 -18.26
CA GLN A 88 1.97 8.68 -19.43
C GLN A 88 2.38 7.24 -19.79
N TYR A 89 2.70 6.43 -18.77
CA TYR A 89 2.94 4.99 -18.94
C TYR A 89 1.72 4.28 -19.54
N GLU A 90 0.52 4.48 -19.01
CA GLU A 90 -0.70 3.84 -19.55
C GLU A 90 -0.94 4.23 -21.01
N ALA A 91 -0.74 5.50 -21.35
CA ALA A 91 -0.87 5.97 -22.73
C ALA A 91 0.19 5.33 -23.65
N ALA A 92 1.44 5.22 -23.18
CA ALA A 92 2.53 4.61 -23.92
C ALA A 92 2.33 3.10 -24.12
N ASP A 93 1.91 2.36 -23.08
CA ASP A 93 1.62 0.93 -23.14
C ASP A 93 0.46 0.64 -24.09
N LYS A 94 -0.61 1.43 -24.02
CA LYS A 94 -1.72 1.33 -24.97
C LYS A 94 -1.26 1.55 -26.41
N LYS A 95 -0.47 2.62 -26.63
CA LYS A 95 0.06 2.93 -27.96
C LYS A 95 0.98 1.82 -28.48
N TYR A 96 1.85 1.27 -27.64
CA TYR A 96 2.70 0.14 -28.00
C TYR A 96 1.86 -1.07 -28.44
N ASN A 97 0.81 -1.42 -27.69
CA ASN A 97 -0.10 -2.51 -28.06
C ASN A 97 -0.83 -2.24 -29.39
N GLU A 98 -1.26 -1.01 -29.63
CA GLU A 98 -1.84 -0.59 -30.92
C GLU A 98 -0.83 -0.69 -32.08
N ASP A 99 0.41 -0.27 -31.86
CA ASP A 99 1.50 -0.35 -32.86
C ASP A 99 1.85 -1.81 -33.19
N VAL A 100 1.88 -2.71 -32.21
CA VAL A 100 2.05 -4.17 -32.42
C VAL A 100 0.93 -4.73 -33.30
N LEU A 101 -0.32 -4.36 -33.03
CA LEU A 101 -1.47 -4.79 -33.83
C LEU A 101 -1.39 -4.25 -35.26
N SER A 102 -1.07 -2.97 -35.42
CA SER A 102 -0.90 -2.31 -36.71
C SER A 102 0.19 -2.99 -37.55
N TYR A 103 1.35 -3.27 -36.94
CA TYR A 103 2.45 -3.97 -37.58
C TYR A 103 2.03 -5.37 -38.08
N ASN A 104 1.31 -6.13 -37.25
CA ASN A 104 0.79 -7.44 -37.65
C ASN A 104 -0.20 -7.35 -38.82
N GLN A 105 -1.06 -6.33 -38.84
CA GLN A 105 -1.96 -6.08 -39.98
C GLN A 105 -1.20 -5.74 -41.25
N GLN A 106 -0.16 -4.92 -41.17
CA GLN A 106 0.72 -4.59 -42.30
C GLN A 106 1.41 -5.83 -42.86
N LEU A 107 1.94 -6.70 -41.99
CA LEU A 107 2.53 -7.99 -42.37
C LEU A 107 1.54 -8.86 -43.15
N ILE A 108 0.29 -8.97 -42.67
CA ILE A 108 -0.76 -9.73 -43.36
C ILE A 108 -1.05 -9.10 -44.72
N ALA A 109 -1.23 -7.78 -44.79
CA ALA A 109 -1.51 -7.06 -46.02
C ALA A 109 -0.40 -7.25 -47.06
N TYR A 110 0.87 -7.17 -46.63
CA TYR A 110 2.02 -7.42 -47.48
C TYR A 110 2.04 -8.86 -48.00
N ASN A 111 1.83 -9.85 -47.13
CA ASN A 111 1.82 -11.25 -47.54
C ASN A 111 0.68 -11.57 -48.51
N VAL A 112 -0.53 -11.05 -48.26
CA VAL A 112 -1.68 -11.17 -49.16
C VAL A 112 -1.39 -10.49 -50.50
N GLY A 113 -0.88 -9.27 -50.47
CA GLY A 113 -0.51 -8.52 -51.68
C GLY A 113 0.56 -9.23 -52.51
N LYS A 114 1.62 -9.72 -51.86
CA LYS A 114 2.70 -10.48 -52.48
C LYS A 114 2.19 -11.76 -53.12
N ASN A 115 1.36 -12.53 -52.41
CA ASN A 115 0.76 -13.76 -52.96
C ASN A 115 -0.13 -13.46 -54.16
N ARG A 116 -0.99 -12.44 -54.07
CA ARG A 116 -1.85 -12.01 -55.17
C ARG A 116 -1.04 -11.57 -56.38
N PHE A 117 0.02 -10.78 -56.18
CA PHE A 117 0.90 -10.33 -57.26
C PHE A 117 1.58 -11.51 -57.96
N ASN A 118 2.18 -12.42 -57.20
CA ASN A 118 2.88 -13.59 -57.73
C ASN A 118 1.94 -14.57 -58.44
N SER A 119 0.72 -14.76 -57.93
CA SER A 119 -0.28 -15.68 -58.51
C SER A 119 -1.12 -15.05 -59.62
N SER A 120 -0.99 -13.75 -59.89
CA SER A 120 -1.83 -13.04 -60.86
C SER A 120 -1.61 -13.48 -62.32
N GLY A 121 -0.45 -14.05 -62.63
CA GLY A 121 -0.05 -14.34 -64.02
C GLY A 121 0.10 -13.09 -64.90
N ALA A 122 0.01 -11.88 -64.33
CA ALA A 122 -0.03 -10.62 -65.07
C ALA A 122 1.24 -10.40 -65.91
N GLN A 123 2.42 -10.73 -65.37
CA GLN A 123 3.70 -10.64 -66.09
C GLN A 123 3.73 -11.58 -67.31
N SER A 124 3.24 -12.81 -67.15
CA SER A 124 3.13 -13.77 -68.26
C SER A 124 2.11 -13.30 -69.31
N ALA A 125 0.98 -12.73 -68.88
CA ALA A 125 -0.04 -12.19 -69.77
C ALA A 125 0.49 -11.01 -70.61
N VAL A 126 1.20 -10.06 -70.00
CA VAL A 126 1.85 -8.94 -70.72
C VAL A 126 2.92 -9.47 -71.68
N SER A 127 3.74 -10.43 -71.25
CA SER A 127 4.77 -11.03 -72.12
C SER A 127 4.15 -11.74 -73.33
N SER A 128 3.09 -12.52 -73.12
CA SER A 128 2.36 -13.18 -74.19
C SER A 128 1.69 -12.18 -75.13
N GLY A 129 1.10 -11.12 -74.58
CA GLY A 129 0.48 -10.06 -75.38
C GLY A 129 1.49 -9.31 -76.24
N ARG A 130 2.70 -9.04 -75.72
CA ARG A 130 3.80 -8.46 -76.52
C ARG A 130 4.19 -9.36 -77.69
N ALA A 131 4.35 -10.66 -77.46
CA ALA A 131 4.65 -11.60 -78.54
C ALA A 131 3.54 -11.64 -79.61
N GLN A 132 2.27 -11.56 -79.21
CA GLN A 132 1.14 -11.46 -80.14
C GLN A 132 1.16 -10.15 -80.93
N LEU A 133 1.47 -9.03 -80.27
CA LEU A 133 1.61 -7.72 -80.91
C LEU A 133 2.74 -7.72 -81.95
N ASP A 134 3.90 -8.28 -81.60
CA ASP A 134 5.06 -8.40 -82.49
C ASP A 134 4.72 -9.23 -83.72
N SER A 135 4.03 -10.36 -83.54
CA SER A 135 3.53 -11.18 -84.65
C SER A 135 2.52 -10.41 -85.51
N GLY A 136 1.62 -9.65 -84.89
CA GLY A 136 0.63 -8.85 -85.60
C GLY A 136 1.25 -7.75 -86.44
N TRP A 137 2.29 -7.07 -85.92
CA TRP A 137 3.08 -6.10 -86.67
C TRP A 137 3.81 -6.72 -87.87
N ALA A 138 4.35 -7.93 -87.70
CA ALA A 138 4.98 -8.66 -88.80
C ALA A 138 3.97 -8.93 -89.94
N SER A 139 2.78 -9.46 -89.61
CA SER A 139 1.72 -9.72 -90.59
C SER A 139 1.20 -8.44 -91.25
N TYR A 140 1.03 -7.36 -90.49
CA TYR A 140 0.64 -6.06 -91.04
C TYR A 140 1.67 -5.53 -92.04
N ASN A 141 2.96 -5.60 -91.70
CA ASN A 141 4.04 -5.11 -92.57
C ASN A 141 4.15 -5.94 -93.85
N GLU A 142 3.97 -7.26 -93.77
CA GLU A 142 3.92 -8.15 -94.94
C GLU A 142 2.72 -7.82 -95.85
N GLY A 143 1.53 -7.68 -95.26
CA GLY A 143 0.32 -7.30 -95.99
C GLY A 143 0.44 -5.92 -96.65
N LYS A 144 1.04 -4.95 -95.95
CA LYS A 144 1.31 -3.61 -96.50
C LYS A 144 2.30 -3.66 -97.65
N ALA A 145 3.37 -4.45 -97.54
CA ALA A 145 4.34 -4.62 -98.62
C ALA A 145 3.69 -5.23 -99.87
N ALA A 146 2.82 -6.24 -99.71
CA ALA A 146 2.06 -6.82 -100.81
C ALA A 146 1.11 -5.80 -101.47
N TYR A 147 0.41 -5.00 -100.66
CA TYR A 147 -0.44 -3.90 -101.14
C TYR A 147 0.34 -2.84 -101.93
N ASP A 148 1.48 -2.38 -101.39
CA ASP A 148 2.34 -1.38 -102.04
C ASP A 148 2.90 -1.92 -103.37
N GLN A 149 3.27 -3.21 -103.43
CA GLN A 149 3.73 -3.87 -104.66
C GLN A 149 2.64 -3.92 -105.74
N LEU A 150 1.39 -4.22 -105.38
CA LEU A 150 0.26 -4.20 -106.32
C LEU A 150 0.07 -2.80 -106.92
N LEU A 151 0.07 -1.77 -106.06
CA LEU A 151 -0.08 -0.38 -106.52
C LEU A 151 1.06 0.08 -107.43
N SER A 152 2.30 -0.28 -107.10
CA SER A 152 3.47 0.03 -107.94
C SER A 152 3.36 -0.63 -109.31
N ALA A 153 2.98 -1.92 -109.36
CA ALA A 153 2.83 -2.65 -110.61
C ALA A 153 1.72 -2.07 -111.51
N ILE A 154 0.60 -1.63 -110.92
CA ILE A 154 -0.46 -0.93 -111.67
C ILE A 154 0.09 0.38 -112.24
N SER A 155 0.71 1.21 -111.38
CA SER A 155 1.25 2.52 -111.77
C SER A 155 2.30 2.42 -112.89
N GLU A 156 3.16 1.41 -112.86
CA GLU A 156 4.16 1.15 -113.90
C GLU A 156 3.54 0.80 -115.26
N LEU A 157 2.43 0.07 -115.28
CA LEU A 157 1.70 -0.25 -116.51
C LEU A 157 0.99 0.99 -117.07
N GLU A 158 0.37 1.78 -116.18
CA GLU A 158 -0.27 3.04 -116.56
C GLU A 158 0.72 4.05 -117.14
N ALA A 159 1.92 4.14 -116.56
CA ALA A 159 3.02 4.96 -117.08
C ALA A 159 3.45 4.53 -118.50
N LYS A 160 3.20 3.27 -118.90
CA LYS A 160 3.41 2.74 -120.25
C LYS A 160 2.18 2.91 -121.16
N HIS A 161 1.25 3.79 -120.80
CA HIS A 161 -0.01 4.07 -121.51
C HIS A 161 -0.98 2.88 -121.57
N ILE A 162 -0.87 1.91 -120.66
CA ILE A 162 -1.88 0.86 -120.51
C ILE A 162 -3.07 1.44 -119.73
N PRO A 163 -4.31 1.37 -120.24
CA PRO A 163 -5.48 1.85 -119.50
C PRO A 163 -5.62 1.14 -118.15
N HIS A 164 -6.02 1.88 -117.10
CA HIS A 164 -6.16 1.38 -115.72
C HIS A 164 -6.85 0.02 -115.60
N TRP A 165 -8.02 -0.14 -116.24
CA TRP A 165 -8.78 -1.39 -116.22
C TRP A 165 -8.00 -2.60 -116.77
N MET A 166 -7.11 -2.38 -117.74
CA MET A 166 -6.25 -3.42 -118.32
C MET A 166 -5.03 -3.66 -117.43
N ALA A 167 -4.47 -2.63 -116.79
CA ALA A 167 -3.40 -2.75 -115.81
C ALA A 167 -3.85 -3.61 -114.62
N LEU A 168 -5.04 -3.35 -114.07
CA LEU A 168 -5.68 -4.17 -113.04
C LEU A 168 -5.77 -5.65 -113.46
N LYS A 169 -6.26 -5.92 -114.68
CA LYS A 169 -6.38 -7.29 -115.20
C LYS A 169 -5.02 -8.00 -115.35
N ILE A 170 -3.99 -7.29 -115.80
CA ILE A 170 -2.63 -7.85 -115.95
C ILE A 170 -2.02 -8.17 -114.59
N VAL A 171 -2.07 -7.22 -113.65
CA VAL A 171 -1.51 -7.40 -112.30
C VAL A 171 -2.29 -8.48 -111.56
N GLY A 172 -3.62 -8.43 -111.58
CA GLY A 172 -4.49 -9.46 -111.01
C GLY A 172 -4.21 -10.85 -111.58
N GLY A 173 -4.06 -10.97 -112.90
CA GLY A 173 -3.68 -12.22 -113.55
C GLY A 173 -2.31 -12.75 -113.13
N LYS A 174 -1.35 -11.87 -112.81
CA LYS A 174 -0.01 -12.25 -112.32
C LYS A 174 -0.03 -12.80 -110.90
N VAL A 175 -0.89 -12.25 -110.04
CA VAL A 175 -1.03 -12.68 -108.64
C VAL A 175 -2.20 -13.66 -108.42
N GLY A 176 -2.90 -14.06 -109.48
CA GLY A 176 -3.96 -15.07 -109.44
C GLY A 176 -5.26 -14.59 -108.78
N ILE A 177 -5.54 -13.28 -108.78
CA ILE A 177 -6.73 -12.67 -108.19
C ILE A 177 -7.47 -11.80 -109.22
N ASP A 178 -8.79 -11.68 -109.08
CA ASP A 178 -9.57 -10.71 -109.84
C ASP A 178 -9.41 -9.32 -109.20
N LEU A 179 -8.44 -8.56 -109.70
CA LEU A 179 -8.07 -7.28 -109.13
C LEU A 179 -9.01 -6.19 -109.64
N THR A 180 -9.71 -5.53 -108.70
CA THR A 180 -10.63 -4.41 -108.97
C THR A 180 -10.33 -3.26 -108.01
N ASP A 181 -10.80 -2.05 -108.33
CA ASP A 181 -10.70 -0.90 -107.42
C ASP A 181 -11.37 -1.18 -106.07
N SER A 182 -12.49 -1.90 -106.07
CA SER A 182 -13.15 -2.33 -104.83
C SER A 182 -12.23 -3.21 -104.00
N TYR A 183 -11.55 -4.18 -104.63
CA TYR A 183 -10.63 -5.07 -103.94
C TYR A 183 -9.44 -4.32 -103.33
N ILE A 184 -8.85 -3.37 -104.07
CA ILE A 184 -7.75 -2.52 -103.57
C ILE A 184 -8.23 -1.66 -102.40
N SER A 185 -9.41 -1.05 -102.52
CA SER A 185 -10.03 -0.27 -101.45
C SER A 185 -10.27 -1.12 -100.19
N ASP A 186 -10.76 -2.35 -100.34
CA ASP A 186 -11.02 -3.27 -99.23
C ASP A 186 -9.72 -3.70 -98.55
N MET A 187 -8.67 -4.01 -99.32
CA MET A 187 -7.34 -4.30 -98.78
C MET A 187 -6.79 -3.13 -97.96
N LYS A 188 -6.93 -1.90 -98.47
CA LYS A 188 -6.52 -0.70 -97.75
C LYS A 188 -7.30 -0.54 -96.44
N ALA A 189 -8.62 -0.70 -96.48
CA ALA A 189 -9.45 -0.62 -95.28
C ALA A 189 -9.08 -1.68 -94.23
N GLN A 190 -8.73 -2.90 -94.67
CA GLN A 190 -8.25 -3.96 -93.78
C GLN A 190 -6.90 -3.62 -93.14
N LEU A 191 -5.96 -3.05 -93.91
CA LEU A 191 -4.67 -2.58 -93.37
C LEU A 191 -4.85 -1.44 -92.37
N ASP A 192 -5.67 -0.44 -92.71
CA ASP A 192 -5.97 0.69 -91.82
C ASP A 192 -6.62 0.20 -90.52
N SER A 193 -7.54 -0.79 -90.60
CA SER A 193 -8.16 -1.43 -89.44
C SER A 193 -7.15 -2.23 -88.61
N ALA A 194 -6.29 -3.04 -89.24
CA ALA A 194 -5.27 -3.82 -88.55
C ALA A 194 -4.25 -2.92 -87.84
N TYR A 195 -3.83 -1.83 -88.48
CA TYR A 195 -2.97 -0.82 -87.89
C TYR A 195 -3.60 -0.20 -86.63
N ALA A 196 -4.87 0.20 -86.71
CA ALA A 196 -5.58 0.76 -85.56
C ALA A 196 -5.68 -0.23 -84.38
N GLN A 197 -5.93 -1.52 -84.66
CA GLN A 197 -5.97 -2.57 -83.65
C GLN A 197 -4.60 -2.80 -82.99
N LEU A 198 -3.52 -2.79 -83.76
CA LEU A 198 -2.16 -2.92 -83.22
C LEU A 198 -1.78 -1.73 -82.33
N GLN A 199 -2.09 -0.51 -82.76
CA GLN A 199 -1.89 0.69 -81.95
C GLN A 199 -2.68 0.63 -80.62
N GLN A 200 -3.92 0.14 -80.66
CA GLN A 200 -4.72 -0.05 -79.46
C GLN A 200 -4.11 -1.12 -78.53
N GLY A 201 -3.64 -2.24 -79.09
CA GLY A 201 -2.96 -3.30 -78.34
C GLY A 201 -1.67 -2.81 -77.67
N GLU A 202 -0.89 -1.98 -78.36
CA GLU A 202 0.35 -1.41 -77.85
C GLU A 202 0.09 -0.47 -76.66
N SER A 203 -0.93 0.38 -76.77
CA SER A 203 -1.39 1.24 -75.68
C SER A 203 -1.89 0.42 -74.49
N GLY A 204 -2.69 -0.63 -74.73
CA GLY A 204 -3.22 -1.52 -73.70
C GLY A 204 -2.11 -2.26 -72.94
N LEU A 205 -1.11 -2.79 -73.64
CA LEU A 205 0.04 -3.46 -73.02
C LEU A 205 0.92 -2.49 -72.23
N THR A 206 1.08 -1.26 -72.71
CA THR A 206 1.79 -0.21 -71.98
C THR A 206 1.10 0.11 -70.66
N GLN A 207 -0.23 0.25 -70.66
CA GLN A 207 -1.01 0.47 -69.43
C GLN A 207 -0.92 -0.73 -68.48
N ALA A 208 -1.03 -1.95 -69.00
CA ALA A 208 -0.90 -3.17 -68.20
C ALA A 208 0.49 -3.28 -67.54
N GLN A 209 1.56 -2.95 -68.27
CA GLN A 209 2.91 -2.91 -67.72
C GLN A 209 3.04 -1.88 -66.60
N GLN A 210 2.52 -0.66 -66.81
CA GLN A 210 2.54 0.38 -65.77
C GLN A 210 1.81 -0.04 -64.50
N GLN A 211 0.70 -0.78 -64.61
CA GLN A 211 -0.01 -1.32 -63.45
C GLN A 211 0.82 -2.36 -62.68
N ILE A 212 1.55 -3.23 -63.38
CA ILE A 212 2.46 -4.20 -62.76
C ILE A 212 3.60 -3.47 -62.03
N ASP A 213 4.23 -2.50 -62.68
CA ASP A 213 5.33 -1.74 -62.11
C ASP A 213 4.87 -0.97 -60.86
N SER A 214 3.68 -0.36 -60.90
CA SER A 214 3.07 0.30 -59.75
C SER A 214 2.80 -0.67 -58.59
N ALA A 215 2.25 -1.86 -58.87
CA ALA A 215 1.99 -2.86 -57.85
C ALA A 215 3.29 -3.38 -57.22
N GLN A 216 4.35 -3.54 -58.01
CA GLN A 216 5.67 -3.94 -57.54
C GLN A 216 6.30 -2.85 -56.66
N ALA A 217 6.15 -1.58 -57.03
CA ALA A 217 6.61 -0.44 -56.23
C ALA A 217 5.88 -0.37 -54.87
N GLN A 218 4.56 -0.56 -54.87
CA GLN A 218 3.76 -0.62 -53.63
C GLN A 218 4.23 -1.74 -52.69
N LEU A 219 4.43 -2.96 -53.22
CA LEU A 219 4.94 -4.07 -52.41
C LEU A 219 6.35 -3.81 -51.86
N SER A 220 7.20 -3.13 -52.63
CA SER A 220 8.55 -2.78 -52.19
C SER A 220 8.52 -1.74 -51.07
N GLY A 221 7.63 -0.74 -51.15
CA GLY A 221 7.42 0.24 -50.08
C GLY A 221 6.92 -0.42 -48.80
N MET A 222 5.87 -1.24 -48.89
CA MET A 222 5.35 -1.99 -47.74
C MET A 222 6.41 -2.87 -47.08
N LYS A 223 7.29 -3.50 -47.89
CA LYS A 223 8.39 -4.31 -47.37
C LYS A 223 9.36 -3.48 -46.54
N GLN A 224 9.76 -2.30 -47.01
CA GLN A 224 10.68 -1.41 -46.28
C GLN A 224 10.09 -0.95 -44.95
N GLU A 225 8.80 -0.60 -44.93
CA GLU A 225 8.11 -0.23 -43.69
C GLU A 225 8.12 -1.38 -42.68
N ILE A 226 7.78 -2.59 -43.12
CA ILE A 226 7.79 -3.81 -42.29
C ILE A 226 9.19 -4.13 -41.75
N GLU A 227 10.24 -3.99 -42.57
CA GLU A 227 11.61 -4.30 -42.13
C GLU A 227 12.10 -3.40 -40.98
N SER A 228 11.61 -2.16 -40.92
CA SER A 228 11.92 -1.24 -39.82
C SER A 228 11.05 -1.42 -38.57
N GLY A 229 9.91 -2.11 -38.70
CA GLY A 229 8.90 -2.29 -37.65
C GLY A 229 9.43 -2.98 -36.38
N PRO A 230 10.11 -4.14 -36.46
CA PRO A 230 10.58 -4.87 -35.29
C PRO A 230 11.50 -4.06 -34.39
N ALA A 231 12.51 -3.39 -34.96
CA ALA A 231 13.46 -2.59 -34.18
C ALA A 231 12.77 -1.43 -33.45
N LYS A 232 11.74 -0.84 -34.06
CA LYS A 232 10.94 0.20 -33.43
C LYS A 232 10.07 -0.36 -32.29
N LEU A 233 9.39 -1.47 -32.52
CA LEU A 233 8.57 -2.13 -31.50
C LEU A 233 9.43 -2.59 -30.31
N ASP A 234 10.61 -3.15 -30.56
CA ASP A 234 11.53 -3.56 -29.51
C ASP A 234 11.97 -2.35 -28.66
N ALA A 235 12.30 -1.22 -29.29
CA ALA A 235 12.67 0.00 -28.60
C ALA A 235 11.51 0.59 -27.77
N ASP A 236 10.31 0.66 -28.37
CA ASP A 236 9.11 1.16 -27.69
C ASP A 236 8.73 0.23 -26.52
N GLY A 237 8.80 -1.09 -26.72
CA GLY A 237 8.54 -2.09 -25.70
C GLY A 237 9.53 -2.02 -24.53
N GLN A 238 10.82 -1.83 -24.81
CA GLN A 238 11.84 -1.62 -23.77
C GLN A 238 11.56 -0.33 -22.98
N SER A 239 11.21 0.76 -23.67
CA SER A 239 10.88 2.03 -23.01
C SER A 239 9.67 1.90 -22.07
N VAL A 240 8.64 1.14 -22.46
CA VAL A 240 7.47 0.86 -21.63
C VAL A 240 7.85 0.02 -20.42
N ALA A 241 8.65 -1.03 -20.61
CA ALA A 241 9.12 -1.90 -19.53
C ALA A 241 9.99 -1.14 -18.51
N ASP A 242 10.92 -0.31 -18.98
CA ASP A 242 11.79 0.50 -18.12
C ASP A 242 10.97 1.52 -17.32
N THR A 243 10.01 2.20 -17.97
CA THR A 243 9.11 3.15 -17.29
C THR A 243 8.29 2.45 -16.20
N LYS A 244 7.80 1.24 -16.47
CA LYS A 244 7.09 0.43 -15.48
C LYS A 244 7.98 0.11 -14.28
N ALA A 245 9.21 -0.33 -14.51
CA ALA A 245 10.13 -0.66 -13.43
C ALA A 245 10.46 0.55 -12.54
N GLU A 246 10.59 1.74 -13.14
CA GLU A 246 10.79 2.98 -12.39
C GLU A 246 9.53 3.39 -11.59
N LEU A 247 8.33 3.23 -12.16
CA LEU A 247 7.08 3.45 -11.42
C LEU A 247 6.93 2.48 -10.25
N ASP A 248 7.27 1.20 -10.43
CA ASP A 248 7.16 0.22 -9.35
C ASP A 248 8.10 0.60 -8.17
N LYS A 249 9.32 1.10 -8.43
CA LYS A 249 10.22 1.63 -7.40
C LYS A 249 9.70 2.91 -6.73
N GLU A 250 9.20 3.87 -7.52
CA GLU A 250 8.62 5.11 -7.00
C GLU A 250 7.41 4.81 -6.11
N LYS A 251 6.61 3.81 -6.47
CA LYS A 251 5.49 3.34 -5.66
C LYS A 251 5.95 2.78 -4.32
N GLU A 252 6.97 1.92 -4.31
CA GLU A 252 7.54 1.40 -3.05
C GLU A 252 8.06 2.53 -2.15
N ALA A 253 8.71 3.54 -2.73
CA ALA A 253 9.17 4.71 -1.99
C ALA A 253 8.02 5.56 -1.43
N LEU A 254 6.93 5.73 -2.18
CA LEU A 254 5.72 6.40 -1.70
C LEU A 254 5.05 5.62 -0.58
N ASP A 255 4.93 4.30 -0.72
CA ASP A 255 4.32 3.44 0.29
C ASP A 255 5.14 3.48 1.60
N ALA A 256 6.48 3.50 1.52
CA ALA A 256 7.36 3.69 2.69
C ALA A 256 7.16 5.07 3.36
N LYS A 257 7.02 6.14 2.58
CA LYS A 257 6.75 7.48 3.11
C LYS A 257 5.37 7.60 3.74
N ALA A 258 4.36 6.91 3.19
CA ALA A 258 3.03 6.86 3.78
C ALA A 258 3.07 6.19 5.16
N GLU A 259 3.88 5.13 5.32
CA GLU A 259 4.08 4.47 6.61
C GLU A 259 4.81 5.38 7.62
N GLU A 260 5.78 6.20 7.18
CA GLU A 260 6.39 7.19 8.08
C GLU A 260 5.38 8.24 8.56
N LEU A 261 4.45 8.66 7.69
CA LEU A 261 3.40 9.61 8.02
C LEU A 261 2.35 9.02 8.95
N SER A 262 2.02 7.73 8.79
CA SER A 262 1.02 7.05 9.63
C SER A 262 1.41 7.02 11.10
N VAL A 263 2.71 6.97 11.42
CA VAL A 263 3.20 7.02 12.81
C VAL A 263 2.76 8.30 13.53
N TYR A 264 2.80 9.45 12.86
CA TYR A 264 2.35 10.72 13.43
C TYR A 264 0.82 10.73 13.59
N GLU A 265 0.10 10.24 12.59
CA GLU A 265 -1.36 10.13 12.60
C GLU A 265 -1.87 9.20 13.71
N ASP A 266 -1.17 8.10 13.97
CA ASP A 266 -1.44 7.17 15.08
C ASP A 266 -1.27 7.84 16.45
N ILE A 267 -0.25 8.70 16.61
CA ILE A 267 -0.06 9.48 17.84
C ILE A 267 -1.20 10.50 17.98
N ALA A 268 -1.60 11.15 16.89
CA ALA A 268 -2.72 12.09 16.89
C ALA A 268 -4.01 11.42 17.32
N GLU A 269 -4.28 10.22 16.80
CA GLU A 269 -5.45 9.43 17.18
C GLU A 269 -5.40 8.98 18.65
N LYS A 270 -4.22 8.59 19.15
CA LYS A 270 -4.04 8.25 20.58
C LYS A 270 -4.33 9.44 21.49
N VAL A 271 -3.86 10.64 21.12
CA VAL A 271 -4.16 11.86 21.88
C VAL A 271 -5.66 12.12 21.90
N GLU A 272 -6.34 12.07 20.75
CA GLU A 272 -7.79 12.27 20.71
C GLU A 272 -8.56 11.24 21.54
N ARG A 273 -8.21 9.94 21.44
CA ARG A 273 -8.84 8.90 22.27
C ARG A 273 -8.62 9.14 23.76
N SER A 274 -7.42 9.53 24.17
CA SER A 274 -7.12 9.86 25.57
C SER A 274 -7.85 11.12 26.03
N ARG A 275 -7.98 12.14 25.18
CA ARG A 275 -8.78 13.34 25.48
C ARG A 275 -10.25 12.98 25.70
N GLU A 276 -10.81 12.14 24.83
CA GLU A 276 -12.21 11.71 24.92
C GLU A 276 -12.47 10.91 26.20
N SER A 277 -11.57 10.00 26.60
CA SER A 277 -11.65 9.30 27.90
C SER A 277 -11.70 10.27 29.09
N LEU A 278 -10.81 11.27 29.12
CA LEU A 278 -10.79 12.24 30.22
C LEU A 278 -12.05 13.13 30.24
N ILE A 279 -12.63 13.41 29.08
CA ILE A 279 -13.90 14.14 28.99
C ILE A 279 -15.05 13.29 29.54
N ASP A 280 -15.11 12.00 29.18
CA ASP A 280 -16.12 11.05 29.66
C ASP A 280 -16.02 10.84 31.18
N GLU A 281 -14.81 10.88 31.74
CA GLU A 281 -14.56 10.83 33.19
C GLU A 281 -14.88 12.16 33.89
N GLY A 282 -15.22 13.22 33.14
CA GLY A 282 -15.69 14.50 33.67
C GLY A 282 -14.59 15.51 33.97
N TYR A 283 -13.36 15.32 33.48
CA TYR A 283 -12.27 16.27 33.66
C TYR A 283 -12.34 17.47 32.72
N GLY A 284 -13.25 17.48 31.74
CA GLY A 284 -13.46 18.60 30.84
C GLY A 284 -14.69 18.45 29.95
N THR A 285 -14.67 19.17 28.84
CA THR A 285 -15.72 19.17 27.81
C THR A 285 -15.11 19.01 26.43
N SER A 286 -15.93 18.83 25.39
CA SER A 286 -15.47 18.78 23.99
C SER A 286 -14.63 19.99 23.57
N ASP A 287 -14.86 21.15 24.20
CA ASP A 287 -14.19 22.40 23.89
C ASP A 287 -12.88 22.59 24.69
N SER A 288 -12.60 21.70 25.64
CA SER A 288 -11.41 21.78 26.49
C SER A 288 -10.15 21.39 25.73
N THR A 289 -9.13 22.23 25.83
CA THR A 289 -7.79 21.97 25.26
C THR A 289 -7.10 20.81 25.99
N THR A 290 -6.11 20.15 25.34
CA THR A 290 -5.32 19.09 26.01
C THR A 290 -4.65 19.59 27.29
N ALA A 291 -4.16 20.83 27.29
CA ALA A 291 -3.56 21.45 28.48
C ALA A 291 -4.56 21.63 29.64
N GLU A 292 -5.81 22.01 29.34
CA GLU A 292 -6.87 22.13 30.35
C GLU A 292 -7.27 20.77 30.92
N LEU A 293 -7.38 19.74 30.06
CA LEU A 293 -7.66 18.36 30.46
C LEU A 293 -6.55 17.81 31.35
N LEU A 294 -5.27 17.94 30.94
CA LEU A 294 -4.11 17.54 31.73
C LEU A 294 -4.05 18.27 33.08
N SER A 295 -4.41 19.56 33.12
CA SER A 295 -4.45 20.32 34.37
C SER A 295 -5.58 19.86 35.31
N SER A 296 -6.77 19.59 34.77
CA SER A 296 -7.93 19.14 35.53
C SER A 296 -7.71 17.72 36.06
N ALA A 297 -7.35 16.79 35.18
CA ALA A 297 -7.03 15.41 35.52
C ALA A 297 -5.81 15.33 36.46
N GLY A 298 -4.79 16.18 36.27
CA GLY A 298 -3.64 16.26 37.18
C GLY A 298 -4.01 16.62 38.64
N LYS A 299 -5.08 17.39 38.87
CA LYS A 299 -5.57 17.62 40.24
C LYS A 299 -6.15 16.36 40.86
N HIS A 300 -6.83 15.54 40.06
CA HIS A 300 -7.34 14.25 40.50
C HIS A 300 -6.20 13.25 40.77
N GLU A 301 -5.19 13.21 39.90
CA GLU A 301 -3.97 12.40 40.12
C GLU A 301 -3.29 12.76 41.45
N SER A 302 -3.15 14.06 41.74
CA SER A 302 -2.56 14.52 42.99
C SER A 302 -3.42 14.16 44.21
N ALA A 303 -4.74 14.11 44.07
CA ALA A 303 -5.65 13.66 45.12
C ALA A 303 -5.50 12.14 45.37
N LEU A 304 -5.50 11.33 44.30
CA LEU A 304 -5.23 9.89 44.37
C LEU A 304 -3.86 9.60 45.00
N HIS A 305 -2.83 10.37 44.62
CA HIS A 305 -1.50 10.26 45.21
C HIS A 305 -1.52 10.51 46.72
N MET A 306 -2.28 11.52 47.16
CA MET A 306 -2.43 11.82 48.59
C MET A 306 -3.22 10.76 49.34
N ASP A 307 -4.24 10.18 48.74
CA ASP A 307 -4.99 9.10 49.35
C ASP A 307 -4.17 7.81 49.43
N TYR A 308 -3.39 7.50 48.40
CA TYR A 308 -2.38 6.44 48.46
C TYR A 308 -1.36 6.69 49.57
N LEU A 309 -0.82 7.91 49.71
CA LEU A 309 0.18 8.22 50.73
C LEU A 309 -0.42 8.14 52.14
N LYS A 310 -1.67 8.59 52.34
CA LYS A 310 -2.39 8.44 53.62
C LYS A 310 -2.62 6.96 53.94
N ALA A 311 -3.06 6.16 52.98
CA ALA A 311 -3.29 4.73 53.17
C ALA A 311 -1.99 4.00 53.51
N LEU A 312 -0.90 4.32 52.80
CA LEU A 312 0.44 3.78 53.07
C LEU A 312 0.96 4.19 54.46
N ILE A 313 0.87 5.47 54.82
CA ILE A 313 1.31 5.97 56.14
C ILE A 313 0.48 5.33 57.25
N SER A 314 -0.83 5.23 57.07
CA SER A 314 -1.71 4.55 58.01
C SER A 314 -1.31 3.09 58.19
N PHE A 315 -1.10 2.36 57.09
CA PHE A 315 -0.65 0.98 57.12
C PHE A 315 0.68 0.83 57.87
N ILE A 316 1.68 1.68 57.55
CA ILE A 316 2.99 1.66 58.22
C ILE A 316 2.86 1.98 59.72
N ILE A 317 2.10 3.01 60.11
CA ILE A 317 1.95 3.41 61.52
C ILE A 317 1.22 2.33 62.30
N THR A 318 0.08 1.84 61.80
CA THR A 318 -0.73 0.81 62.45
C THR A 318 0.10 -0.46 62.62
N TYR A 319 0.79 -0.91 61.58
CA TYR A 319 1.58 -2.13 61.63
C TYR A 319 2.83 -2.00 62.51
N ALA A 320 3.58 -0.89 62.42
CA ALA A 320 4.75 -0.66 63.26
C ALA A 320 4.36 -0.51 64.74
N ALA A 321 3.27 0.19 65.05
CA ALA A 321 2.75 0.32 66.40
C ALA A 321 2.28 -1.03 66.96
N HIS A 322 1.59 -1.84 66.15
CA HIS A 322 1.16 -3.20 66.52
C HIS A 322 2.34 -4.11 66.85
N LEU A 323 3.35 -4.18 65.98
CA LEU A 323 4.56 -4.97 66.21
C LEU A 323 5.34 -4.51 67.45
N LEU A 324 5.50 -3.20 67.63
CA LEU A 324 6.20 -2.64 68.80
C LEU A 324 5.41 -2.88 70.09
N ALA A 325 4.06 -2.82 70.05
CA ALA A 325 3.20 -3.13 71.19
C ALA A 325 3.31 -4.61 71.61
N VAL A 326 3.27 -5.52 70.63
CA VAL A 326 3.46 -6.97 70.85
C VAL A 326 4.85 -7.26 71.42
N ALA A 327 5.91 -6.66 70.86
CA ALA A 327 7.27 -6.82 71.34
C ALA A 327 7.48 -6.28 72.77
N ALA A 328 6.93 -5.09 73.08
CA ALA A 328 7.01 -4.48 74.40
C ALA A 328 6.25 -5.29 75.46
N ALA A 329 5.06 -5.79 75.13
CA ALA A 329 4.26 -6.64 76.01
C ALA A 329 4.93 -8.01 76.26
N ALA A 330 5.52 -8.62 75.24
CA ALA A 330 6.30 -9.85 75.39
C ALA A 330 7.55 -9.63 76.27
N ALA A 331 8.30 -8.55 76.03
CA ALA A 331 9.46 -8.18 76.84
C ALA A 331 9.09 -7.93 78.31
N ALA A 332 7.95 -7.28 78.56
CA ALA A 332 7.43 -7.04 79.91
C ALA A 332 7.15 -8.35 80.67
N LEU A 333 6.51 -9.33 80.03
CA LEU A 333 6.24 -10.64 80.63
C LEU A 333 7.52 -11.43 80.91
N ILE A 334 8.51 -11.37 80.01
CA ILE A 334 9.83 -12.00 80.22
C ILE A 334 10.56 -11.37 81.41
N LEU A 335 10.52 -10.04 81.55
CA LEU A 335 11.18 -9.33 82.65
C LEU A 335 10.47 -9.55 83.99
N LEU A 336 9.14 -9.69 83.99
CA LEU A 336 8.37 -10.09 85.16
C LEU A 336 8.77 -11.49 85.65
N ALA A 337 8.97 -12.45 84.73
CA ALA A 337 9.48 -13.78 85.07
C ALA A 337 10.90 -13.75 85.67
N LYS A 338 11.69 -12.72 85.35
CA LYS A 338 13.03 -12.46 85.90
C LYS A 338 13.03 -11.60 87.16
N LYS A 339 11.87 -11.31 87.76
CA LYS A 339 11.69 -10.45 88.96
C LYS A 339 12.21 -9.01 88.80
N GLN A 340 12.21 -8.47 87.58
CA GLN A 340 12.60 -7.08 87.29
C GLN A 340 11.38 -6.17 87.18
N ASP A 341 10.66 -6.04 88.28
CA ASP A 341 9.26 -5.57 88.29
C ASP A 341 9.10 -4.11 87.82
N SER A 342 10.04 -3.22 88.16
CA SER A 342 10.02 -1.81 87.73
C SER A 342 10.19 -1.64 86.21
N LEU A 343 11.07 -2.42 85.59
CA LEU A 343 11.30 -2.40 84.15
C LEU A 343 10.17 -3.10 83.39
N ALA A 344 9.66 -4.21 83.94
CA ALA A 344 8.50 -4.91 83.41
C ALA A 344 7.28 -3.98 83.33
N PHE A 345 7.01 -3.18 84.37
CA PHE A 345 5.89 -2.25 84.37
C PHE A 345 6.04 -1.13 83.34
N LYS A 346 7.23 -0.54 83.21
CA LYS A 346 7.49 0.51 82.21
C LYS A 346 7.29 0.01 80.78
N LEU A 347 7.75 -1.21 80.48
CA LEU A 347 7.57 -1.82 79.16
C LEU A 347 6.12 -2.24 78.91
N ALA A 348 5.40 -2.71 79.92
CA ALA A 348 3.98 -3.02 79.79
C ALA A 348 3.15 -1.74 79.55
N ALA A 349 3.45 -0.66 80.27
CA ALA A 349 2.82 0.65 80.06
C ALA A 349 3.14 1.23 78.67
N LEU A 350 4.39 1.09 78.21
CA LEU A 350 4.80 1.47 76.85
C LEU A 350 4.06 0.64 75.79
N GLY A 351 3.95 -0.66 75.98
CA GLY A 351 3.18 -1.55 75.11
C GLY A 351 1.70 -1.17 75.04
N ALA A 352 1.09 -0.81 76.18
CA ALA A 352 -0.30 -0.34 76.23
C ALA A 352 -0.48 1.01 75.53
N ALA A 353 0.47 1.94 75.67
CA ALA A 353 0.47 3.21 74.96
C ALA A 353 0.62 3.03 73.44
N LEU A 354 1.54 2.17 72.99
CA LEU A 354 1.73 1.84 71.58
C LEU A 354 0.52 1.10 70.99
N GLY A 355 -0.09 0.19 71.77
CA GLY A 355 -1.34 -0.46 71.39
C GLY A 355 -2.48 0.55 71.25
N ALA A 356 -2.55 1.57 72.10
CA ALA A 356 -3.54 2.63 71.97
C ALA A 356 -3.30 3.47 70.71
N VAL A 357 -2.04 3.78 70.38
CA VAL A 357 -1.67 4.46 69.12
C VAL A 357 -2.09 3.64 67.91
N SER A 358 -1.88 2.32 67.95
CA SER A 358 -2.35 1.38 66.91
C SER A 358 -3.87 1.44 66.74
N VAL A 359 -4.64 1.38 67.83
CA VAL A 359 -6.12 1.43 67.79
C VAL A 359 -6.63 2.80 67.32
N ILE A 360 -5.99 3.90 67.71
CA ILE A 360 -6.36 5.25 67.26
C ILE A 360 -6.09 5.41 65.76
N ALA A 361 -4.94 4.93 65.27
CA ALA A 361 -4.65 4.91 63.84
C ALA A 361 -5.68 4.06 63.08
N SER A 362 -5.95 2.84 63.55
CA SER A 362 -6.99 1.96 63.04
C SER A 362 -8.39 2.61 62.99
N LEU A 363 -8.78 3.39 64.01
CA LEU A 363 -10.08 4.06 64.07
C LEU A 363 -10.20 5.25 63.10
N ILE A 364 -9.09 5.93 62.83
CA ILE A 364 -9.05 7.06 61.89
C ILE A 364 -9.08 6.54 60.44
N TYR A 365 -8.56 5.34 60.18
CA TYR A 365 -8.29 4.86 58.83
C TYR A 365 -9.03 3.57 58.41
N GLY A 366 -9.82 2.94 59.29
CA GLY A 366 -10.89 2.02 58.89
C GLY A 366 -10.75 0.54 59.29
N ASP A 367 -9.57 0.06 59.68
CA ASP A 367 -9.35 -1.35 60.08
C ASP A 367 -9.05 -1.47 61.57
N ILE A 368 -10.05 -1.87 62.36
CA ILE A 368 -9.98 -1.93 63.83
C ILE A 368 -9.30 -3.23 64.27
N ASP A 369 -8.00 -3.17 64.59
CA ASP A 369 -7.30 -4.27 65.23
C ASP A 369 -7.03 -3.97 66.71
N THR A 370 -7.86 -4.55 67.59
CA THR A 370 -7.87 -4.26 69.05
C THR A 370 -7.11 -5.30 69.87
N LEU A 371 -6.64 -6.39 69.24
CA LEU A 371 -6.08 -7.55 69.95
C LEU A 371 -4.73 -7.25 70.60
N ALA A 372 -3.81 -6.56 69.91
CA ALA A 372 -2.53 -6.17 70.52
C ALA A 372 -2.71 -5.16 71.65
N PHE A 373 -3.67 -4.24 71.52
CA PHE A 373 -4.01 -3.30 72.58
C PHE A 373 -4.59 -4.04 73.80
N ALA A 374 -5.53 -4.97 73.59
CA ALA A 374 -6.09 -5.79 74.67
C ALA A 374 -5.02 -6.65 75.36
N ALA A 375 -4.12 -7.25 74.58
CA ALA A 375 -2.98 -8.02 75.10
C ALA A 375 -2.02 -7.16 75.94
N ALA A 376 -1.71 -5.95 75.46
CA ALA A 376 -0.83 -5.02 76.15
C ALA A 376 -1.47 -4.44 77.44
N VAL A 377 -2.77 -4.14 77.43
CA VAL A 377 -3.52 -3.71 78.62
C VAL A 377 -3.59 -4.82 79.66
N LEU A 378 -3.85 -6.07 79.24
CA LEU A 378 -3.87 -7.21 80.16
C LEU A 378 -2.49 -7.58 80.69
N ALA A 379 -1.44 -7.40 79.88
CA ALA A 379 -0.05 -7.51 80.35
C ALA A 379 0.26 -6.42 81.39
N ALA A 380 -0.15 -5.18 81.17
CA ALA A 380 0.02 -4.09 82.13
C ALA A 380 -0.75 -4.32 83.44
N LEU A 381 -1.99 -4.82 83.35
CA LEU A 381 -2.79 -5.21 84.52
C LEU A 381 -2.17 -6.38 85.28
N GLY A 382 -1.70 -7.42 84.59
CA GLY A 382 -1.05 -8.59 85.20
C GLY A 382 0.29 -8.24 85.87
N VAL A 383 1.10 -7.40 85.24
CA VAL A 383 2.36 -6.89 85.81
C VAL A 383 2.09 -5.96 86.99
N GLY A 384 1.12 -5.05 86.88
CA GLY A 384 0.74 -4.13 87.96
C GLY A 384 0.18 -4.84 89.20
N LEU A 385 -0.67 -5.86 89.00
CA LEU A 385 -1.15 -6.71 90.09
C LEU A 385 -0.01 -7.49 90.75
N SER A 386 1.01 -7.89 89.99
CA SER A 386 2.20 -8.59 90.54
C SER A 386 3.05 -7.69 91.43
N ILE A 387 3.17 -6.40 91.10
CA ILE A 387 3.87 -5.41 91.93
C ILE A 387 3.10 -5.13 93.21
N GLY A 388 1.77 -4.95 93.12
CA GLY A 388 0.91 -4.69 94.28
C GLY A 388 0.86 -5.85 95.28
N ILE A 389 0.97 -7.09 94.81
CA ILE A 389 1.07 -8.29 95.67
C ILE A 389 2.44 -8.37 96.34
N SER A 390 3.54 -8.11 95.62
CA SER A 390 4.91 -8.09 96.20
C SER A 390 5.13 -6.94 97.21
N SER A 391 4.26 -5.93 97.25
CA SER A 391 4.29 -4.85 98.25
C SER A 391 3.38 -5.09 99.46
N GLU A 392 2.53 -6.12 99.42
CA GLU A 392 1.61 -6.52 100.49
C GLU A 392 2.08 -7.78 101.25
N GLU A 393 3.09 -8.50 100.74
CA GLU A 393 3.96 -9.42 101.49
C GLU A 393 5.14 -8.66 102.12
#